data_AF-A0A3L8C8Q9-F1
#
_entry.id   AF-A0A3L8C8Q9-F1
#
_cell.length_a   1.000
_cell.length_b   1.000
_cell.length_c   1.000
_cell.angle_alpha   90.00
_cell.angle_beta   90.00
_cell.angle_gamma   90.00
#
_symmetry.space_group_name_H-M   'P 1'
#
loop_
_entity.id
_entity.type
_entity.pdbx_description
1 polymer ?
#
loop_
_entity_poly.entity_id
_entity_poly.type
_entity_poly.pdbx_seq_one_letter_code
_entity_poly.pdbx_strand_id
1 'polypeptide(L)'
;MGIVSSRADFLMKRATLIRTLWHWHRRLGLVACVILLLLSITGILLNHSSQLGWDRSPISTQWILRSYGFQAPSEYHGIKLDRSYWVISDNQLFLDESPIASCNTPLHSLVAMSDLVAAACREQVMLFTMEGDLLESISVLPEPNLQSMAKLAGSDVLLLQYPGQHYSLDPNSLEVNPVAEVAVEFTSLVPVPQPITEALQQQFRVHDLTWERFFLDVHAGRWFGGWGWVLMDLGALFLLLLAISGVVMYTLRRTR
;
A
#
# COMPACT_ATOMS: atom_id res chain seq x y z
N MET A 1 10.11 -70.43 -29.06
CA MET A 1 10.27 -69.22 -29.91
C MET A 1 9.45 -68.00 -29.47
N GLY A 2 8.29 -68.14 -28.80
CA GLY A 2 7.45 -66.99 -28.41
C GLY A 2 7.95 -66.07 -27.28
N ILE A 3 8.79 -66.55 -26.37
CA ILE A 3 9.26 -65.77 -25.19
C ILE A 3 10.31 -64.71 -25.57
N VAL A 4 11.14 -64.98 -26.59
CA VAL A 4 12.20 -64.06 -27.05
C VAL A 4 11.62 -62.88 -27.84
N SER A 5 10.56 -63.11 -28.63
CA SER A 5 9.83 -62.10 -29.38
C SER A 5 9.20 -61.04 -28.46
N SER A 6 8.53 -61.51 -27.39
CA SER A 6 7.90 -60.67 -26.36
C SER A 6 8.90 -59.73 -25.65
N ARG A 7 10.10 -60.24 -25.34
CA ARG A 7 11.14 -59.46 -24.64
C ARG A 7 11.77 -58.39 -25.53
N ALA A 8 11.99 -58.68 -26.81
CA ALA A 8 12.51 -57.72 -27.78
C ALA A 8 11.51 -56.58 -28.05
N ASP A 9 10.23 -56.91 -28.24
CA ASP A 9 9.15 -55.93 -28.41
C ASP A 9 9.01 -55.01 -27.20
N PHE A 10 9.15 -55.55 -25.99
CA PHE A 10 9.13 -54.79 -24.75
C PHE A 10 10.31 -53.81 -24.64
N LEU A 11 11.52 -54.25 -25.01
CA LEU A 11 12.72 -53.41 -25.01
C LEU A 11 12.64 -52.29 -26.07
N MET A 12 12.10 -52.58 -27.26
CA MET A 12 11.87 -51.58 -28.31
C MET A 12 10.81 -50.56 -27.90
N LYS A 13 9.67 -50.99 -27.34
CA LYS A 13 8.63 -50.09 -26.82
C LYS A 13 9.17 -49.17 -25.71
N ARG A 14 10.01 -49.71 -24.82
CA ARG A 14 10.71 -48.92 -23.78
C ARG A 14 11.67 -47.89 -24.37
N ALA A 15 12.46 -48.26 -25.38
CA ALA A 15 13.41 -47.33 -26.02
C ALA A 15 12.70 -46.16 -26.72
N THR A 16 11.60 -46.44 -27.43
CA THR A 16 10.77 -45.41 -28.07
C THR A 16 10.09 -44.50 -27.04
N LEU A 17 9.56 -45.07 -25.95
CA LEU A 17 8.97 -44.32 -24.85
C LEU A 17 9.98 -43.35 -24.20
N ILE A 18 11.19 -43.83 -23.87
CA ILE A 18 12.26 -43.00 -23.30
C ILE A 18 12.62 -41.85 -24.24
N ARG A 19 12.71 -42.11 -25.56
CA ARG A 19 13.02 -41.08 -26.55
C ARG A 19 11.94 -40.00 -26.60
N THR A 20 10.67 -40.40 -26.64
CA THR A 20 9.53 -39.47 -26.65
C THR A 20 9.46 -38.66 -25.36
N LEU A 21 9.60 -39.30 -24.19
CA LEU A 21 9.64 -38.62 -22.90
C LEU A 21 10.78 -37.61 -22.83
N TRP A 22 11.97 -37.97 -23.28
CA TRP A 22 13.13 -37.08 -23.28
C TRP A 22 12.94 -35.85 -24.19
N HIS A 23 12.35 -36.04 -25.37
CA HIS A 23 12.04 -34.94 -26.29
C HIS A 23 11.03 -33.95 -25.69
N TRP A 24 9.95 -34.44 -25.09
CA TRP A 24 8.93 -33.58 -24.46
C TRP A 24 9.42 -32.96 -23.15
N HIS A 25 10.16 -33.70 -22.33
CA HIS A 25 10.78 -33.18 -21.10
C HIS A 25 11.68 -31.98 -21.40
N ARG A 26 12.53 -32.04 -22.44
CA ARG A 26 13.39 -30.90 -22.79
C ARG A 26 12.60 -29.66 -23.25
N ARG A 27 11.53 -29.85 -24.02
CA ARG A 27 10.69 -28.74 -24.50
C ARG A 27 9.89 -28.10 -23.37
N LEU A 28 9.25 -28.91 -22.54
CA LEU A 28 8.54 -28.45 -21.34
C LEU A 28 9.50 -27.78 -20.36
N GLY A 29 10.71 -28.31 -20.20
CA GLY A 29 11.75 -27.75 -19.35
C GLY A 29 12.15 -26.34 -19.78
N LEU A 30 12.29 -26.10 -21.08
CA LEU A 30 12.61 -24.77 -21.61
C LEU A 30 11.50 -23.75 -21.27
N VAL A 31 10.23 -24.13 -21.45
CA VAL A 31 9.09 -23.26 -21.16
C VAL A 31 8.95 -23.03 -19.65
N ALA A 32 9.06 -24.09 -18.85
CA ALA A 32 8.94 -24.03 -17.39
C ALA A 32 10.11 -23.29 -16.73
N CYS A 33 11.28 -23.19 -17.38
CA CYS A 33 12.47 -22.53 -16.83
C CYS A 33 12.19 -21.09 -16.41
N VAL A 34 11.48 -20.31 -17.25
CA VAL A 34 11.18 -18.91 -16.95
C VAL A 34 10.31 -18.79 -15.69
N ILE A 35 9.27 -19.63 -15.59
CA ILE A 35 8.38 -19.66 -14.42
C ILE A 35 9.14 -20.12 -13.18
N LEU A 36 9.99 -21.14 -13.31
CA LEU A 36 10.81 -21.64 -12.20
C LEU A 36 11.77 -20.58 -11.68
N LEU A 37 12.43 -19.83 -12.56
CA LEU A 37 13.31 -18.71 -12.16
C LEU A 37 12.51 -17.64 -11.42
N LEU A 38 11.35 -17.24 -11.94
CA LEU A 38 10.49 -16.27 -11.27
C LEU A 38 10.06 -16.75 -9.88
N LEU A 39 9.57 -17.99 -9.76
CA LEU A 39 9.13 -18.58 -8.48
C LEU A 39 10.30 -18.73 -7.50
N SER A 40 11.48 -19.11 -7.98
CA SER A 40 12.67 -19.28 -7.14
C SER A 40 13.18 -17.93 -6.63
N ILE A 41 13.30 -16.93 -7.51
CA ILE A 41 13.76 -15.59 -7.11
C ILE A 41 12.79 -14.97 -6.12
N THR A 42 11.50 -14.92 -6.46
CA THR A 42 10.47 -14.37 -5.56
C THR A 42 10.36 -15.17 -4.26
N GLY A 43 10.44 -16.51 -4.32
CA GLY A 43 10.41 -17.35 -3.12
C GLY A 43 11.58 -17.11 -2.17
N ILE A 44 12.81 -16.95 -2.70
CA ILE A 44 13.99 -16.59 -1.89
C ILE A 44 13.80 -15.22 -1.26
N LEU A 45 13.36 -14.23 -2.04
CA LEU A 45 13.09 -12.88 -1.55
C LEU A 45 12.04 -12.86 -0.43
N LEU A 46 10.96 -13.62 -0.60
CA LEU A 46 9.89 -13.76 0.39
C LEU A 46 10.35 -14.48 1.65
N ASN A 47 11.22 -15.47 1.55
CA ASN A 47 11.79 -16.15 2.71
C ASN A 47 12.62 -15.21 3.61
N HIS A 48 13.14 -14.12 3.02
CA HIS A 48 13.94 -13.11 3.71
C HIS A 48 13.21 -11.79 3.97
N SER A 49 11.92 -11.67 3.62
CA SER A 49 11.18 -10.40 3.67
C SER A 49 11.18 -9.77 5.06
N SER A 50 10.91 -10.59 6.09
CA SER A 50 10.88 -10.14 7.50
C SER A 50 12.24 -9.62 8.00
N GLN A 51 13.34 -10.28 7.63
CA GLN A 51 14.69 -9.83 8.05
C GLN A 51 15.11 -8.55 7.32
N LEU A 52 14.57 -8.33 6.12
CA LEU A 52 14.76 -7.11 5.33
C LEU A 52 13.79 -5.99 5.71
N GLY A 53 12.83 -6.24 6.62
CA GLY A 53 11.78 -5.30 6.99
C GLY A 53 10.78 -4.99 5.87
N TRP A 54 10.71 -5.85 4.85
CA TRP A 54 9.84 -5.69 3.68
C TRP A 54 8.37 -5.95 3.98
N ASP A 55 8.07 -6.60 5.10
CA ASP A 55 6.73 -6.73 5.69
C ASP A 55 6.20 -5.38 6.20
N ARG A 56 7.10 -4.44 6.53
CA ARG A 56 6.78 -3.14 7.14
C ARG A 56 7.21 -1.94 6.30
N SER A 57 7.75 -2.16 5.11
CA SER A 57 8.25 -1.12 4.22
C SER A 57 7.26 -0.88 3.07
N PRO A 58 6.46 0.21 3.11
CA PRO A 58 5.54 0.56 2.04
C PRO A 58 6.29 0.92 0.76
N ILE A 59 5.69 0.61 -0.39
CA ILE A 59 6.27 0.90 -1.70
C ILE A 59 6.00 2.36 -2.08
N SER A 60 7.08 3.09 -2.42
CA SER A 60 7.05 4.45 -3.00
C SER A 60 6.83 4.48 -4.52
N THR A 61 7.09 3.35 -5.17
CA THR A 61 7.35 3.30 -6.59
C THR A 61 6.05 3.50 -7.39
N GLN A 62 5.94 4.66 -8.03
CA GLN A 62 4.70 5.12 -8.65
C GLN A 62 4.12 4.16 -9.71
N TRP A 63 4.96 3.54 -10.54
CA TRP A 63 4.47 2.60 -11.54
C TRP A 63 3.90 1.32 -10.91
N ILE A 64 4.45 0.89 -9.76
CA ILE A 64 3.91 -0.24 -9.00
C ILE A 64 2.56 0.16 -8.42
N LEU A 65 2.48 1.29 -7.71
CA LEU A 65 1.23 1.80 -7.14
C LEU A 65 0.11 1.88 -8.19
N ARG A 66 0.41 2.45 -9.37
CA ARG A 66 -0.53 2.52 -10.50
C ARG A 66 -0.98 1.16 -11.00
N SER A 67 -0.11 0.14 -11.00
CA SER A 67 -0.48 -1.23 -11.40
C SER A 67 -1.50 -1.87 -10.45
N TYR A 68 -1.57 -1.40 -9.21
CA TYR A 68 -2.56 -1.79 -8.20
C TYR A 68 -3.80 -0.89 -8.18
N GLY A 69 -3.87 0.12 -9.07
CA GLY A 69 -4.97 1.08 -9.12
C GLY A 69 -4.84 2.23 -8.11
N PHE A 70 -3.73 2.32 -7.37
CA PHE A 70 -3.46 3.45 -6.49
C PHE A 70 -2.86 4.61 -7.26
N GLN A 71 -3.38 5.81 -7.03
CA GLN A 71 -2.89 7.06 -7.62
C GLN A 71 -2.81 8.10 -6.52
N ALA A 72 -1.70 8.84 -6.49
CA ALA A 72 -1.60 10.02 -5.65
C ALA A 72 -2.64 11.06 -6.08
N PRO A 73 -3.21 11.84 -5.15
CA PRO A 73 -4.11 12.95 -5.47
C PRO A 73 -3.51 13.88 -6.52
N SER A 74 -4.31 14.29 -7.51
CA SER A 74 -3.89 15.26 -8.52
C SER A 74 -3.75 16.66 -7.96
N GLU A 75 -4.49 16.96 -6.89
CA GLU A 75 -4.52 18.25 -6.21
C GLU A 75 -4.50 18.03 -4.71
N TYR A 76 -3.75 18.88 -4.02
CA TYR A 76 -3.70 18.94 -2.56
C TYR A 76 -4.31 20.25 -2.09
N HIS A 77 -4.95 20.18 -0.93
CA HIS A 77 -5.66 21.31 -0.34
C HIS A 77 -5.06 21.64 1.01
N GLY A 78 -4.99 22.93 1.30
CA GLY A 78 -4.33 23.42 2.49
C GLY A 78 -4.63 24.88 2.76
N ILE A 79 -3.95 25.46 3.72
CA ILE A 79 -4.03 26.89 4.02
C ILE A 79 -2.65 27.51 3.78
N LYS A 80 -2.63 28.72 3.24
CA LYS A 80 -1.38 29.48 3.08
C LYS A 80 -1.23 30.43 4.25
N LEU A 81 -0.17 30.26 5.02
CA LEU A 81 0.21 31.16 6.11
C LEU A 81 1.59 31.75 5.81
N ASP A 82 1.63 33.06 5.61
CA ASP A 82 2.82 33.80 5.16
C ASP A 82 3.50 33.19 3.92
N ARG A 83 4.59 32.46 4.14
CA ARG A 83 5.40 31.82 3.09
C ARG A 83 5.29 30.30 3.05
N SER A 84 4.56 29.70 4.00
CA SER A 84 4.41 28.25 4.10
C SER A 84 2.98 27.80 3.85
N TYR A 85 2.85 26.56 3.42
CA TYR A 85 1.57 25.90 3.16
C TYR A 85 1.34 24.80 4.19
N TRP A 86 0.21 24.84 4.87
CA TRP A 86 -0.24 23.75 5.73
C TRP A 86 -1.17 22.88 4.90
N VAL A 87 -0.75 21.65 4.61
CA VAL A 87 -1.41 20.78 3.64
C VAL A 87 -1.98 19.56 4.33
N ILE A 88 -3.26 19.26 4.06
CA ILE A 88 -3.89 18.02 4.48
C ILE A 88 -3.84 17.02 3.33
N SER A 89 -3.45 15.78 3.63
CA SER A 89 -3.63 14.64 2.73
C SER A 89 -4.01 13.40 3.52
N ASP A 90 -5.24 12.91 3.33
CA ASP A 90 -5.81 11.79 4.08
C ASP A 90 -5.56 11.98 5.59
N ASN A 91 -4.72 11.14 6.17
CA ASN A 91 -4.41 11.07 7.58
C ASN A 91 -3.19 11.91 7.98
N GLN A 92 -2.52 12.57 7.04
CA GLN A 92 -1.25 13.28 7.28
C GLN A 92 -1.41 14.79 7.12
N LEU A 93 -0.71 15.51 7.99
CA LEU A 93 -0.55 16.95 7.95
C LEU A 93 0.89 17.27 7.57
N PHE A 94 1.04 18.18 6.60
CA PHE A 94 2.34 18.63 6.12
C PHE A 94 2.48 20.14 6.33
N LEU A 95 3.71 20.55 6.64
CA LEU A 95 4.17 21.91 6.48
C LEU A 95 5.06 21.96 5.25
N ASP A 96 4.57 22.63 4.21
CA ASP A 96 5.07 22.57 2.85
C ASP A 96 5.14 21.10 2.35
N GLU A 97 6.34 20.54 2.32
CA GLU A 97 6.60 19.16 1.88
C GLU A 97 6.92 18.22 3.05
N SER A 98 7.08 18.77 4.26
CA SER A 98 7.53 18.03 5.44
C SER A 98 6.32 17.51 6.22
N PRO A 99 6.22 16.19 6.46
CA PRO A 99 5.17 15.66 7.34
C PRO A 99 5.44 16.12 8.79
N ILE A 100 4.43 16.73 9.43
CA ILE A 100 4.53 17.24 10.80
C ILE A 100 3.65 16.47 11.78
N ALA A 101 2.54 15.87 11.32
CA ALA A 101 1.66 15.07 12.16
C ALA A 101 0.82 14.09 11.36
N SER A 102 0.20 13.13 12.05
CA SER A 102 -0.77 12.20 11.48
C SER A 102 -1.88 11.88 12.46
N CYS A 103 -3.08 11.61 11.95
CA CYS A 103 -4.22 11.12 12.72
C CYS A 103 -4.63 9.70 12.28
N ASN A 104 -5.36 8.97 13.13
CA ASN A 104 -5.94 7.66 12.80
C ASN A 104 -7.11 7.73 11.81
N THR A 105 -7.74 8.90 11.70
CA THR A 105 -8.80 9.18 10.73
C THR A 105 -8.37 10.32 9.81
N PRO A 106 -8.97 10.45 8.61
CA PRO A 106 -8.64 11.54 7.71
C PRO A 106 -8.82 12.90 8.38
N LEU A 107 -7.81 13.74 8.26
CA LEU A 107 -7.84 15.15 8.61
C LEU A 107 -8.81 15.87 7.68
N HIS A 108 -9.58 16.79 8.23
CA HIS A 108 -10.60 17.51 7.46
C HIS A 108 -10.63 19.01 7.74
N SER A 109 -10.02 19.48 8.83
CA SER A 109 -10.03 20.91 9.19
C SER A 109 -8.63 21.43 9.49
N LEU A 110 -8.38 22.65 9.01
CA LEU A 110 -7.28 23.51 9.44
C LEU A 110 -7.85 24.88 9.80
N VAL A 111 -7.45 25.41 10.95
CA VAL A 111 -7.84 26.74 11.41
C VAL A 111 -6.60 27.49 11.84
N ALA A 112 -6.37 28.65 11.21
CA ALA A 112 -5.30 29.54 11.61
C ALA A 112 -5.76 30.49 12.72
N MET A 113 -4.96 30.60 13.76
CA MET A 113 -5.17 31.48 14.91
C MET A 113 -4.09 32.55 14.96
N SER A 114 -4.03 33.37 16.01
CA SER A 114 -3.09 34.50 16.04
C SER A 114 -1.63 34.04 16.18
N ASP A 115 -1.39 32.98 16.95
CA ASP A 115 -0.07 32.48 17.33
C ASP A 115 0.11 30.96 17.13
N LEU A 116 -0.93 30.27 16.65
CA LEU A 116 -0.93 28.83 16.48
C LEU A 116 -1.81 28.40 15.29
N VAL A 117 -1.67 27.13 14.90
CA VAL A 117 -2.52 26.49 13.90
C VAL A 117 -3.16 25.26 14.53
N ALA A 118 -4.46 25.12 14.35
CA ALA A 118 -5.20 23.94 14.81
C ALA A 118 -5.55 23.06 13.61
N ALA A 119 -5.27 21.76 13.71
CA ALA A 119 -5.69 20.75 12.75
C ALA A 119 -6.63 19.76 13.44
N ALA A 120 -7.64 19.28 12.73
CA ALA A 120 -8.58 18.32 13.29
C ALA A 120 -8.93 17.20 12.32
N CYS A 121 -9.08 16.02 12.92
CA CYS A 121 -9.70 14.85 12.34
C CYS A 121 -10.91 14.46 13.21
N ARG A 122 -11.55 13.34 12.90
CA ARG A 122 -12.81 12.92 13.52
C ARG A 122 -12.75 12.77 15.05
N GLU A 123 -11.59 12.38 15.56
CA GLU A 123 -11.41 11.89 16.93
C GLU A 123 -10.41 12.73 17.74
N GLN A 124 -9.78 13.73 17.12
CA GLN A 124 -8.68 14.45 17.74
C GLN A 124 -8.54 15.86 17.17
N VAL A 125 -8.19 16.80 18.04
CA VAL A 125 -7.74 18.15 17.69
C VAL A 125 -6.27 18.27 18.09
N MET A 126 -5.45 18.78 17.18
CA MET A 126 -4.02 18.99 17.39
C MET A 126 -3.71 20.48 17.24
N LEU A 127 -2.96 21.03 18.17
CA LEU A 127 -2.53 22.44 18.19
C LEU A 127 -1.03 22.50 17.91
N PHE A 128 -0.63 23.43 17.05
CA PHE A 128 0.75 23.56 16.59
C PHE A 128 1.22 25.01 16.67
N THR A 129 2.52 25.23 16.86
CA THR A 129 3.13 26.54 16.61
C THR A 129 3.02 26.92 15.14
N MET A 130 3.29 28.19 14.82
CA MET A 130 3.36 28.65 13.43
C MET A 130 4.49 27.97 12.64
N GLU A 131 5.51 27.45 13.32
CA GLU A 131 6.64 26.69 12.75
C GLU A 131 6.34 25.21 12.53
N GLY A 132 5.17 24.71 12.96
CA GLY A 132 4.78 23.31 12.79
C GLY A 132 5.11 22.39 13.96
N ASP A 133 5.60 22.91 15.08
CA ASP A 133 5.85 22.11 16.29
C ASP A 133 4.53 21.79 16.99
N LEU A 134 4.30 20.50 17.31
CA LEU A 134 3.10 20.08 18.04
C LEU A 134 3.15 20.60 19.48
N LEU A 135 2.18 21.44 19.84
CA LEU A 135 1.99 21.96 21.20
C LEU A 135 1.14 21.01 22.05
N GLU A 136 -0.03 20.60 21.53
CA GLU A 136 -1.00 19.80 22.27
C GLU A 136 -1.82 18.90 21.35
N SER A 137 -2.28 17.78 21.89
CA SER A 137 -3.07 16.77 21.20
C SER A 137 -4.25 16.32 22.07
N ILE A 138 -5.45 16.76 21.70
CA ILE A 138 -6.68 16.53 22.45
C ILE A 138 -7.46 15.40 21.78
N SER A 139 -7.41 14.20 22.35
CA SER A 139 -8.16 13.02 21.87
C SER A 139 -9.46 12.77 22.65
N VAL A 140 -9.62 13.39 23.82
CA VAL A 140 -10.84 13.29 24.63
C VAL A 140 -11.75 14.47 24.26
N LEU A 141 -12.50 14.29 23.20
CA LEU A 141 -13.45 15.28 22.69
C LEU A 141 -14.80 15.20 23.43
N PRO A 142 -15.58 16.31 23.50
CA PRO A 142 -16.89 16.32 24.17
C PRO A 142 -17.88 15.30 23.61
N GLU A 143 -17.81 15.08 22.30
CA GLU A 143 -18.66 14.17 21.55
C GLU A 143 -17.81 13.38 20.55
N PRO A 144 -18.24 12.19 20.14
CA PRO A 144 -17.60 11.47 19.04
C PRO A 144 -17.90 12.16 17.70
N ASN A 145 -17.02 11.91 16.72
CA ASN A 145 -17.25 12.29 15.33
C ASN A 145 -17.32 13.81 15.09
N LEU A 146 -16.23 14.51 15.42
CA LEU A 146 -16.01 15.90 15.04
C LEU A 146 -16.16 16.05 13.51
N GLN A 147 -17.03 16.96 13.07
CA GLN A 147 -17.33 17.13 11.64
C GLN A 147 -16.51 18.24 11.01
N SER A 148 -16.32 19.34 11.73
CA SER A 148 -15.54 20.48 11.26
C SER A 148 -15.04 21.32 12.42
N MET A 149 -14.12 22.22 12.11
CA MET A 149 -13.59 23.19 13.06
C MET A 149 -13.51 24.55 12.38
N ALA A 150 -13.82 25.61 13.11
CA ALA A 150 -13.73 26.98 12.64
C ALA A 150 -13.19 27.89 13.74
N LYS A 151 -12.91 29.14 13.40
CA LYS A 151 -12.60 30.18 14.40
C LYS A 151 -13.88 30.92 14.76
N LEU A 152 -14.09 31.20 16.04
CA LEU A 152 -15.18 32.07 16.48
C LEU A 152 -14.90 33.51 16.03
N ALA A 153 -15.88 34.19 15.43
CA ALA A 153 -15.64 35.50 14.84
C ALA A 153 -15.15 36.52 15.87
N GLY A 154 -14.02 37.20 15.57
CA GLY A 154 -13.44 38.22 16.44
C GLY A 154 -12.80 37.73 17.75
N SER A 155 -12.60 36.42 17.94
CA SER A 155 -11.85 35.88 19.09
C SER A 155 -10.86 34.80 18.66
N ASP A 156 -9.93 34.44 19.55
CA ASP A 156 -8.99 33.33 19.33
C ASP A 156 -9.46 32.06 20.03
N VAL A 157 -10.71 31.69 19.76
CA VAL A 157 -11.35 30.49 20.29
C VAL A 157 -11.78 29.61 19.13
N LEU A 158 -11.50 28.31 19.24
CA LEU A 158 -11.91 27.32 18.25
C LEU A 158 -13.38 26.97 18.47
N LEU A 159 -14.12 26.84 17.38
CA LEU A 159 -15.46 26.26 17.38
C LEU A 159 -15.38 24.84 16.80
N LEU A 160 -15.76 23.85 17.61
CA LEU A 160 -15.87 22.45 17.25
C LEU A 160 -17.33 22.16 16.85
N GLN A 161 -17.55 21.67 15.62
CA GLN A 161 -18.88 21.36 15.11
C GLN A 161 -19.14 19.85 15.11
N TYR A 162 -20.25 19.46 15.73
CA TYR A 162 -20.79 18.10 15.73
C TYR A 162 -22.20 18.11 15.11
N PRO A 163 -22.80 16.95 14.76
CA PRO A 163 -24.06 16.90 14.02
C PRO A 163 -25.27 17.66 14.61
N GLY A 164 -25.24 18.00 15.89
CA GLY A 164 -26.33 18.75 16.53
C GLY A 164 -25.94 19.70 17.65
N GLN A 165 -24.65 19.81 17.99
CA GLN A 165 -24.14 20.62 19.10
C GLN A 165 -22.83 21.28 18.66
N HIS A 166 -22.57 22.48 19.15
CA HIS A 166 -21.28 23.15 18.98
C HIS A 166 -20.62 23.37 20.33
N TYR A 167 -19.30 23.24 20.34
CA TYR A 167 -18.48 23.51 21.52
C TYR A 167 -17.41 24.54 21.16
N SER A 168 -17.12 25.43 22.09
CA SER A 168 -15.93 26.28 22.04
C SER A 168 -14.78 25.58 22.74
N LEU A 169 -13.58 25.68 22.18
CA LEU A 169 -12.32 25.23 22.77
C LEU A 169 -11.37 26.42 22.80
N ASP A 170 -11.01 26.87 23.99
CA ASP A 170 -9.95 27.86 24.18
C ASP A 170 -8.60 27.14 24.10
N PRO A 171 -7.72 27.47 23.15
CA PRO A 171 -6.45 26.76 22.97
C PRO A 171 -5.44 27.01 24.10
N ASN A 172 -5.60 28.06 24.91
CA ASN A 172 -4.68 28.40 26.00
C ASN A 172 -5.09 27.73 27.32
N SER A 173 -6.38 27.73 27.65
CA SER A 173 -6.88 27.10 28.87
C SER A 173 -7.30 25.64 28.67
N LEU A 174 -7.49 25.22 27.41
CA LEU A 174 -8.06 23.93 27.00
C LEU A 174 -9.47 23.69 27.55
N GLU A 175 -10.16 24.74 27.99
CA GLU A 175 -11.53 24.66 28.46
C GLU A 175 -12.49 24.47 27.29
N VAL A 176 -13.43 23.53 27.46
CA VAL A 176 -14.44 23.23 26.45
C VAL A 176 -15.83 23.55 26.99
N ASN A 177 -16.52 24.45 26.32
CA ASN A 177 -17.84 24.93 26.75
C ASN A 177 -18.87 24.81 25.61
N PRO A 178 -20.11 24.36 25.87
CA PRO A 178 -21.16 24.33 24.87
C PRO A 178 -21.55 25.74 24.43
N VAL A 179 -21.79 25.94 23.14
CA VAL A 179 -22.18 27.25 22.60
C VAL A 179 -23.36 27.12 21.62
N ALA A 180 -24.31 28.04 21.71
CA ALA A 180 -25.42 28.14 20.75
C ALA A 180 -25.01 29.01 19.55
N GLU A 181 -25.39 28.58 18.35
CA GLU A 181 -25.25 29.20 17.02
C GLU A 181 -24.46 30.53 16.99
N VAL A 182 -23.24 30.49 16.44
CA VAL A 182 -22.30 31.63 16.48
C VAL A 182 -21.81 31.98 15.08
N ALA A 183 -21.56 33.27 14.86
CA ALA A 183 -20.81 33.74 13.71
C ALA A 183 -19.40 33.14 13.72
N VAL A 184 -19.01 32.55 12.60
CA VAL A 184 -17.74 31.85 12.44
C VAL A 184 -16.93 32.44 11.31
N GLU A 185 -15.62 32.41 11.48
CA GLU A 185 -14.64 32.66 10.43
C GLU A 185 -14.14 31.30 9.94
N PHE A 186 -14.51 30.96 8.70
CA PHE A 186 -14.02 29.76 8.05
C PHE A 186 -12.66 30.01 7.43
N THR A 187 -11.70 29.12 7.71
CA THR A 187 -10.48 29.08 6.93
C THR A 187 -10.76 28.27 5.66
N SER A 188 -10.70 28.90 4.49
CA SER A 188 -10.91 28.20 3.23
C SER A 188 -9.64 27.45 2.84
N LEU A 189 -9.81 26.15 2.57
CA LEU A 189 -8.75 25.36 1.96
C LEU A 189 -8.57 25.79 0.50
N VAL A 190 -7.34 26.13 0.14
CA VAL A 190 -6.93 26.53 -1.20
C VAL A 190 -6.07 25.45 -1.85
N PRO A 191 -6.09 25.33 -3.19
CA PRO A 191 -5.19 24.43 -3.89
C PRO A 191 -3.73 24.83 -3.64
N VAL A 192 -2.89 23.83 -3.39
CA VAL A 192 -1.47 24.00 -3.13
C VAL A 192 -0.70 24.16 -4.45
N PRO A 193 0.36 25.00 -4.52
CA PRO A 193 1.17 25.16 -5.73
C PRO A 193 1.74 23.85 -6.29
N GLN A 194 1.95 23.82 -7.61
CA GLN A 194 2.47 22.64 -8.31
C GLN A 194 3.78 22.06 -7.74
N PRO A 195 4.80 22.86 -7.36
CA PRO A 195 6.05 22.30 -6.83
C PRO A 195 5.85 21.45 -5.57
N ILE A 196 5.05 21.94 -4.63
CA ILE A 196 4.73 21.22 -3.38
C ILE A 196 3.85 20.00 -3.72
N THR A 197 2.88 20.14 -4.61
CA THR A 197 2.03 19.03 -5.06
C THR A 197 2.87 17.89 -5.64
N GLU A 198 3.83 18.17 -6.53
CA GLU A 198 4.72 17.16 -7.12
C GLU A 198 5.59 16.48 -6.05
N ALA A 199 6.10 17.24 -5.09
CA ALA A 199 6.87 16.70 -3.97
C ALA A 199 6.03 15.77 -3.09
N LEU A 200 4.80 16.16 -2.75
CA LEU A 200 3.88 15.33 -1.97
C LEU A 200 3.46 14.07 -2.73
N GLN A 201 3.24 14.17 -4.04
CA GLN A 201 2.96 13.00 -4.88
C GLN A 201 4.11 11.99 -4.85
N GLN A 202 5.37 12.45 -4.91
CA GLN A 202 6.54 11.56 -4.80
C GLN A 202 6.65 10.88 -3.43
N GLN A 203 6.09 11.50 -2.39
CA GLN A 203 6.02 10.96 -1.04
C GLN A 203 4.79 10.08 -0.79
N PHE A 204 3.83 10.00 -1.72
CA PHE A 204 2.63 9.17 -1.58
C PHE A 204 2.98 7.69 -1.34
N ARG A 205 2.43 7.11 -0.27
CA ARG A 205 2.58 5.70 0.11
C ARG A 205 1.22 5.10 0.42
N VAL A 206 1.07 3.83 0.12
CA VAL A 206 -0.09 3.03 0.57
C VAL A 206 0.43 2.03 1.60
N HIS A 207 -0.02 2.16 2.84
CA HIS A 207 0.47 1.36 3.97
C HIS A 207 0.32 -0.15 3.74
N ASP A 208 -0.78 -0.57 3.11
CA ASP A 208 -1.08 -1.98 2.84
C ASP A 208 -0.26 -2.57 1.66
N LEU A 209 0.42 -1.74 0.87
CA LEU A 209 1.21 -2.20 -0.27
C LEU A 209 2.71 -2.16 0.06
N THR A 210 3.18 -3.25 0.68
CA THR A 210 4.58 -3.45 1.06
C THR A 210 5.36 -4.23 0.00
N TRP A 211 6.70 -4.22 0.09
CA TRP A 211 7.56 -5.02 -0.79
C TRP A 211 7.27 -6.52 -0.68
N GLU A 212 7.01 -7.03 0.53
CA GLU A 212 6.58 -8.41 0.71
C GLU A 212 5.30 -8.69 -0.06
N ARG A 213 4.29 -7.82 0.08
CA ARG A 213 3.01 -8.00 -0.60
C ARG A 213 3.18 -8.02 -2.13
N PHE A 214 3.99 -7.11 -2.65
CA PHE A 214 4.28 -7.06 -4.08
C PHE A 214 4.93 -8.37 -4.58
N PHE A 215 5.98 -8.86 -3.91
CA PHE A 215 6.62 -10.10 -4.30
C PHE A 215 5.70 -11.31 -4.14
N LEU A 216 4.81 -11.34 -3.13
CA LEU A 216 3.77 -12.36 -2.99
C LEU A 216 2.82 -12.35 -4.18
N ASP A 217 2.40 -11.17 -4.64
CA ASP A 217 1.50 -11.03 -5.78
C ASP A 217 2.14 -11.41 -7.11
N VAL A 218 3.43 -11.10 -7.29
CA VAL A 218 4.21 -11.59 -8.44
C VAL A 218 4.36 -13.11 -8.38
N HIS A 219 4.68 -13.66 -7.20
CA HIS A 219 4.84 -15.11 -6.99
C HIS A 219 3.55 -15.89 -7.26
N ALA A 220 2.42 -15.40 -6.75
CA ALA A 220 1.09 -15.98 -6.96
C ALA A 220 0.51 -15.66 -8.35
N GLY A 221 1.21 -14.86 -9.15
CA GLY A 221 0.78 -14.43 -10.48
C GLY A 221 -0.31 -13.35 -10.49
N ARG A 222 -0.82 -12.91 -9.34
CA ARG A 222 -1.86 -11.87 -9.24
C ARG A 222 -1.47 -10.56 -9.91
N TRP A 223 -0.18 -10.22 -9.88
CA TRP A 223 0.34 -9.00 -10.51
C TRP A 223 0.19 -9.00 -12.05
N PHE A 224 0.14 -10.16 -12.70
CA PHE A 224 -0.06 -10.26 -14.16
C PHE A 224 -1.52 -10.11 -14.61
N GLY A 225 -2.42 -9.75 -13.69
CA GLY A 225 -3.84 -9.54 -13.96
C GLY A 225 -4.66 -10.84 -13.98
N GLY A 226 -5.83 -10.77 -14.61
CA GLY A 226 -6.86 -11.82 -14.52
C GLY A 226 -6.47 -13.20 -15.06
N TRP A 227 -5.37 -13.32 -15.81
CA TRP A 227 -4.86 -14.58 -16.36
C TRP A 227 -3.65 -15.14 -15.60
N GLY A 228 -3.12 -14.39 -14.64
CA GLY A 228 -1.87 -14.74 -13.96
C GLY A 228 -1.97 -16.01 -13.10
N TRP A 229 -3.12 -16.29 -12.50
CA TRP A 229 -3.35 -17.55 -11.77
C TRP A 229 -3.31 -18.76 -12.72
N VAL A 230 -3.88 -18.65 -13.92
CA VAL A 230 -3.81 -19.72 -14.95
C VAL A 230 -2.37 -19.96 -15.38
N LEU A 231 -1.58 -18.88 -15.55
CA LEU A 231 -0.15 -18.99 -15.88
C LEU A 231 0.62 -19.76 -14.80
N MET A 232 0.35 -19.48 -13.53
CA MET A 232 1.00 -20.17 -12.42
C MET A 232 0.56 -21.64 -12.31
N ASP A 233 -0.73 -21.94 -12.49
CA ASP A 233 -1.25 -23.31 -12.48
C ASP A 233 -0.65 -24.15 -13.62
N LEU A 234 -0.54 -23.59 -14.82
CA LEU A 234 0.13 -24.23 -15.95
C LEU A 234 1.62 -24.46 -15.66
N GLY A 235 2.29 -23.50 -15.03
CA GLY A 235 3.66 -23.63 -14.58
C GLY A 235 3.83 -24.78 -13.59
N ALA A 236 2.98 -24.86 -12.57
CA ALA A 236 2.98 -25.94 -11.58
C ALA A 236 2.74 -27.30 -12.25
N LEU A 237 1.81 -27.38 -13.20
CA LEU A 237 1.58 -28.60 -13.99
C LEU A 237 2.81 -29.00 -14.80
N PHE A 238 3.50 -28.05 -15.46
CA PHE A 238 4.72 -28.35 -16.19
C PHE A 238 5.83 -28.86 -15.26
N LEU A 239 6.01 -28.23 -14.10
CA LEU A 239 6.99 -28.69 -13.10
C LEU A 239 6.66 -30.08 -12.58
N LEU A 240 5.38 -30.39 -12.34
CA LEU A 240 4.93 -31.73 -11.95
C LEU A 240 5.24 -32.76 -13.04
N LEU A 241 4.91 -32.47 -14.30
CA LEU A 241 5.21 -33.33 -15.43
C LEU A 241 6.71 -33.54 -15.61
N LEU A 242 7.52 -32.51 -15.42
CA LEU A 242 8.98 -32.59 -15.46
C LEU A 242 9.53 -33.47 -14.33
N ALA A 243 9.03 -33.33 -13.10
CA ALA A 243 9.42 -34.15 -11.97
C ALA A 243 9.09 -35.64 -12.23
N ILE A 244 7.86 -35.94 -12.63
CA ILE A 244 7.42 -37.32 -12.92
C ILE A 244 8.22 -37.91 -14.07
N SER A 245 8.33 -37.20 -15.20
CA SER A 245 9.06 -37.69 -16.38
C SER A 245 10.55 -37.88 -16.09
N GLY A 246 11.16 -37.03 -15.27
CA GLY A 246 12.53 -37.20 -14.78
C GLY A 246 12.72 -38.51 -14.00
N VAL A 247 11.85 -38.78 -13.02
CA VAL A 247 11.87 -40.02 -12.23
C VAL A 247 11.63 -41.27 -13.09
N VAL A 248 10.65 -41.21 -13.99
CA VAL A 248 10.33 -42.31 -14.91
C VAL A 248 11.51 -42.60 -15.84
N MET A 249 12.14 -41.57 -16.42
CA MET A 249 13.32 -41.76 -17.26
C MET A 249 14.51 -42.33 -16.47
N TYR A 250 14.73 -41.88 -15.24
CA TYR A 250 15.79 -42.40 -14.36
C TYR A 250 15.61 -43.89 -14.04
N THR A 251 14.40 -44.29 -13.65
CA THR A 251 14.08 -45.69 -13.30
C THR A 251 14.11 -46.62 -14.52
N LEU A 252 13.59 -46.18 -15.67
CA LEU A 252 13.63 -46.95 -16.91
C LEU A 252 15.03 -47.07 -17.51
N ARG A 253 15.93 -46.11 -17.27
CA ARG A 253 17.34 -46.20 -17.67
C ARG A 253 18.15 -47.12 -16.76
N ARG A 254 17.87 -47.15 -15.45
CA ARG A 254 18.55 -48.01 -14.46
C ARG A 254 18.18 -49.50 -14.58
N THR A 255 17.07 -49.82 -15.22
CA THR A 255 16.62 -51.22 -15.45
C THR A 255 17.13 -51.82 -16.76
N ARG A 256 18.18 -51.23 -17.35
CA ARG A 256 19.03 -51.82 -18.39
C ARG A 256 20.28 -52.41 -17.74
#